data_AF-A0A9D1HPV1-F1
#
_entry.id   AF-A0A9D1HPV1-F1
#
_cell.length_a   1.000
_cell.length_b   1.000
_cell.length_c   1.000
_cell.angle_alpha   90.00
_cell.angle_beta   90.00
_cell.angle_gamma   90.00
#
_symmetry.space_group_name_H-M   'P 1'
#
loop_
_entity.id
_entity.type
_entity.pdbx_description
1 polymer ?
#
loop_
_entity_poly.entity_id
_entity_poly.type
_entity_poly.pdbx_seq_one_letter_code
_entity_poly.pdbx_strand_id
1 'polypeptide(L)'
;MNEFEIKNGELVAYHGHKKHVIVPSGIESVQDFAFYGSNDLESVTFLDGVMRIGNLAFYQCAKLKEVILPDSIQAIGGNAFARCSALEKVRLPQNLQTISRSLFYFCTSLKEVVLPLTLRHIEHNAFASCPSLSAIDLPDEVRQIDHEAFRDCTSLKHVTLNQKLGKLGDKVFFNCPQLEKLVLPESLQTFGEACLQTGGTLTLISHCMAKLIGKYFDEFYNYNALNPREHVYELVNSFIPSLDYDQFKPASRNILLINFLETYPDHPASSRAIYEPHIASHHDDILERLVKEERFTALNHGLEAGLIQPSWLEPYFDRITDREEKAKMLSYQKQDTLAAFEDDLSNLF
;
A
#
# COMPACT_ATOMS: atom_id res chain seq x y z
N MET A 1 49.23 -14.63 4.16
CA MET A 1 48.14 -15.56 3.79
C MET A 1 47.35 -14.94 2.66
N ASN A 2 46.84 -15.75 1.73
CA ASN A 2 45.89 -15.25 0.73
C ASN A 2 44.62 -14.82 1.47
N GLU A 3 44.18 -13.58 1.28
CA GLU A 3 43.00 -13.06 1.96
C GLU A 3 41.70 -13.65 1.40
N PHE A 4 41.76 -14.28 0.23
CA PHE A 4 40.63 -14.96 -0.41
C PHE A 4 40.84 -16.47 -0.44
N GLU A 5 39.82 -17.22 -0.03
CA GLU A 5 39.66 -18.65 -0.30
C GLU A 5 38.79 -18.82 -1.55
N ILE A 6 39.41 -19.25 -2.65
CA ILE A 6 38.75 -19.41 -3.95
C ILE A 6 38.86 -20.87 -4.40
N LYS A 7 37.74 -21.46 -4.83
CA LYS A 7 37.67 -22.83 -5.37
C LYS A 7 36.90 -22.81 -6.68
N ASN A 8 37.53 -23.21 -7.79
CA ASN A 8 36.88 -23.33 -9.10
C ASN A 8 36.08 -22.09 -9.54
N GLY A 9 36.63 -20.89 -9.36
CA GLY A 9 35.93 -19.64 -9.69
C GLY A 9 34.90 -19.18 -8.65
N GLU A 10 34.77 -19.89 -7.54
CA GLU A 10 33.88 -19.51 -6.44
C GLU A 10 34.68 -18.88 -5.30
N LEU A 11 34.28 -17.69 -4.87
CA LEU A 11 34.81 -17.07 -3.67
C LEU A 11 34.09 -17.67 -2.45
N VAL A 12 34.78 -18.56 -1.74
CA VAL A 12 34.25 -19.31 -0.60
C VAL A 12 34.30 -18.50 0.69
N ALA A 13 35.42 -17.80 0.92
CA ALA A 13 35.60 -16.99 2.13
C ALA A 13 36.63 -15.88 1.93
N TYR A 14 36.45 -14.78 2.63
CA TYR A 14 37.39 -13.68 2.77
C TYR A 14 37.89 -13.63 4.23
N HIS A 15 39.20 -13.78 4.40
CA HIS A 15 39.90 -13.80 5.69
C HIS A 15 40.71 -12.52 5.93
N GLY A 16 40.53 -11.50 5.10
CA GLY A 16 41.28 -10.24 5.19
C GLY A 16 40.68 -9.21 6.14
N HIS A 17 41.46 -8.16 6.39
CA HIS A 17 41.10 -7.04 7.28
C HIS A 17 41.14 -5.67 6.56
N LYS A 18 41.14 -5.68 5.22
CA LYS A 18 41.16 -4.45 4.43
C LYS A 18 39.82 -3.74 4.52
N LYS A 19 39.90 -2.40 4.58
CA LYS A 19 38.75 -1.49 4.49
C LYS A 19 38.11 -1.48 3.10
N HIS A 20 38.93 -1.54 2.06
CA HIS A 20 38.49 -1.50 0.68
C HIS A 20 38.94 -2.77 -0.01
N VAL A 21 37.98 -3.53 -0.53
CA VAL A 21 38.22 -4.81 -1.18
C VAL A 21 37.78 -4.75 -2.63
N ILE A 22 38.67 -5.14 -3.53
CA ILE A 22 38.32 -5.44 -4.92
C ILE A 22 38.36 -6.95 -5.05
N VAL A 23 37.22 -7.55 -5.40
CA VAL A 23 37.15 -9.00 -5.62
C VAL A 23 37.95 -9.33 -6.88
N PRO A 24 38.85 -10.34 -6.83
CA PRO A 24 39.68 -10.70 -7.98
C PRO A 24 38.83 -11.06 -9.23
N SER A 25 39.41 -10.89 -10.41
CA SER A 25 38.78 -11.33 -11.67
C SER A 25 38.70 -12.86 -11.74
N GLY A 26 37.79 -13.38 -12.57
CA GLY A 26 37.57 -14.81 -12.72
C GLY A 26 36.73 -15.45 -11.61
N ILE A 27 36.08 -14.63 -10.77
CA ILE A 27 35.08 -15.09 -9.82
C ILE A 27 33.71 -15.11 -10.50
N GLU A 28 33.11 -16.29 -10.57
CA GLU A 28 31.79 -16.54 -11.13
C GLU A 28 30.69 -16.45 -10.06
N SER A 29 31.01 -16.78 -8.81
CA SER A 29 30.07 -16.72 -7.70
C SER A 29 30.72 -16.40 -6.37
N VAL A 30 30.00 -15.65 -5.53
CA VAL A 30 30.31 -15.47 -4.11
C VAL A 30 29.45 -16.43 -3.32
N GLN A 31 30.07 -17.31 -2.54
CA GLN A 31 29.36 -18.33 -1.80
C GLN A 31 28.68 -17.76 -0.55
N ASP A 32 27.84 -18.60 0.06
CA ASP A 32 27.20 -18.28 1.32
C ASP A 32 28.25 -17.93 2.38
N PHE A 33 27.97 -16.91 3.20
CA PHE A 33 28.85 -16.45 4.28
C PHE A 33 30.25 -15.91 3.86
N ALA A 34 30.55 -15.73 2.57
CA ALA A 34 31.92 -15.45 2.12
C ALA A 34 32.60 -14.22 2.77
N PHE A 35 31.85 -13.17 3.11
CA PHE A 35 32.32 -11.98 3.83
C PHE A 35 31.66 -11.82 5.21
N TYR A 36 31.02 -12.86 5.75
CA TYR A 36 30.22 -12.78 6.96
C TYR A 36 30.97 -12.09 8.11
N GLY A 37 30.37 -11.03 8.66
CA GLY A 37 30.92 -10.32 9.82
C GLY A 37 32.26 -9.61 9.56
N SER A 38 32.59 -9.26 8.32
CA SER A 38 33.82 -8.51 7.97
C SER A 38 33.79 -7.10 8.57
N ASN A 39 34.21 -6.99 9.84
CA ASN A 39 34.03 -5.78 10.67
C ASN A 39 34.91 -4.59 10.27
N ASP A 40 35.89 -4.78 9.40
CA ASP A 40 36.76 -3.70 8.90
C ASP A 40 36.37 -3.24 7.49
N LEU A 41 35.56 -4.01 6.78
CA LEU A 41 35.17 -3.74 5.39
C LEU A 41 34.27 -2.51 5.32
N GLU A 42 34.73 -1.48 4.63
CA GLU A 42 34.00 -0.23 4.35
C GLU A 42 33.48 -0.18 2.91
N SER A 43 34.17 -0.79 1.95
CA SER A 43 33.68 -0.93 0.57
C SER A 43 34.11 -2.22 -0.10
N VAL A 44 33.25 -2.74 -0.99
CA VAL A 44 33.56 -3.88 -1.87
C VAL A 44 33.20 -3.58 -3.31
N THR A 45 34.12 -3.88 -4.23
CA THR A 45 33.94 -3.73 -5.67
C THR A 45 34.04 -5.10 -6.34
N PHE A 46 33.02 -5.45 -7.10
CA PHE A 46 32.99 -6.64 -7.93
C PHE A 46 33.33 -6.30 -9.38
N LEU A 47 34.15 -7.14 -10.01
CA LEU A 47 34.45 -7.06 -11.44
C LEU A 47 33.41 -7.86 -12.25
N ASP A 48 33.32 -7.59 -13.55
CA ASP A 48 32.42 -8.33 -14.45
C ASP A 48 32.69 -9.84 -14.42
N GLY A 49 31.61 -10.62 -14.53
CA GLY A 49 31.63 -12.08 -14.55
C GLY A 49 31.06 -12.73 -13.30
N VAL A 50 30.87 -11.98 -12.21
CA VAL A 50 30.19 -12.48 -11.01
C VAL A 50 28.70 -12.62 -11.33
N MET A 51 28.19 -13.85 -11.33
CA MET A 51 26.80 -14.14 -11.69
C MET A 51 25.89 -14.25 -10.47
N ARG A 52 26.45 -14.58 -9.29
CA ARG A 52 25.67 -14.89 -8.08
C ARG A 52 26.36 -14.42 -6.80
N ILE A 53 25.57 -13.94 -5.85
CA ILE A 53 25.99 -13.72 -4.45
C ILE A 53 25.14 -14.63 -3.56
N GLY A 54 25.78 -15.38 -2.68
CA GLY A 54 25.16 -16.35 -1.79
C GLY A 54 24.37 -15.74 -0.63
N ASN A 55 23.68 -16.60 0.12
CA ASN A 55 22.97 -16.21 1.33
C ASN A 55 23.95 -15.73 2.38
N LEU A 56 23.55 -14.70 3.13
CA LEU A 56 24.33 -14.18 4.26
C LEU A 56 25.76 -13.75 3.89
N ALA A 57 26.07 -13.56 2.59
CA ALA A 57 27.44 -13.34 2.10
C ALA A 57 28.12 -12.14 2.78
N PHE A 58 27.40 -11.04 3.00
CA PHE A 58 27.87 -9.83 3.70
C PHE A 58 27.11 -9.59 5.01
N TYR A 59 26.48 -10.61 5.57
CA TYR A 59 25.70 -10.45 6.80
C TYR A 59 26.56 -9.85 7.92
N GLN A 60 26.05 -8.82 8.58
CA GLN A 60 26.71 -8.15 9.70
C GLN A 60 28.07 -7.50 9.35
N CYS A 61 28.32 -7.16 8.08
CA CYS A 61 29.41 -6.25 7.71
C CYS A 61 29.06 -4.81 8.13
N ALA A 62 29.12 -4.53 9.44
CA ALA A 62 28.52 -3.35 10.05
C ALA A 62 29.13 -2.01 9.59
N LYS A 63 30.39 -2.02 9.11
CA LYS A 63 31.08 -0.85 8.57
C LYS A 63 30.95 -0.68 7.05
N LEU A 64 30.31 -1.63 6.35
CA LEU A 64 30.19 -1.61 4.90
C LEU A 64 29.28 -0.45 4.48
N LYS A 65 29.84 0.54 3.80
CA LYS A 65 29.17 1.77 3.34
C LYS A 65 28.78 1.73 1.87
N GLU A 66 29.57 1.01 1.07
CA GLU A 66 29.44 0.99 -0.39
C GLU A 66 29.66 -0.41 -0.96
N VAL A 67 28.80 -0.81 -1.89
CA VAL A 67 28.89 -2.06 -2.63
C VAL A 67 28.70 -1.74 -4.11
N ILE A 68 29.73 -2.01 -4.92
CA ILE A 68 29.67 -1.83 -6.38
C ILE A 68 29.43 -3.22 -7.00
N LEU A 69 28.19 -3.44 -7.44
CA LEU A 69 27.71 -4.68 -8.04
C LEU A 69 27.70 -4.57 -9.58
N PRO A 70 28.26 -5.54 -10.33
CA PRO A 70 28.19 -5.57 -11.79
C PRO A 70 26.79 -6.03 -12.26
N ASP A 71 26.39 -5.57 -13.45
CA ASP A 71 25.10 -5.94 -14.06
C ASP A 71 25.03 -7.41 -14.51
N SER A 72 26.16 -8.13 -14.48
CA SER A 72 26.22 -9.58 -14.75
C SER A 72 25.57 -10.43 -13.65
N ILE A 73 25.39 -9.91 -12.44
CA ILE A 73 24.74 -10.63 -11.35
C ILE A 73 23.27 -10.92 -11.69
N GLN A 74 22.90 -12.19 -11.63
CA GLN A 74 21.56 -12.71 -11.88
C GLN A 74 20.79 -13.06 -10.61
N ALA A 75 21.48 -13.27 -9.48
CA ALA A 75 20.85 -13.61 -8.22
C ALA A 75 21.68 -13.14 -7.01
N ILE A 76 21.00 -12.67 -5.97
CA ILE A 76 21.58 -12.35 -4.67
C ILE A 76 20.78 -13.09 -3.60
N GLY A 77 21.45 -13.84 -2.73
CA GLY A 77 20.84 -14.69 -1.72
C GLY A 77 20.12 -13.92 -0.62
N GLY A 78 19.32 -14.65 0.15
CA GLY A 78 18.61 -14.11 1.30
C GLY A 78 19.59 -13.59 2.35
N ASN A 79 19.21 -12.49 3.02
CA ASN A 79 20.01 -11.84 4.05
C ASN A 79 21.42 -11.41 3.62
N ALA A 80 21.75 -11.38 2.32
CA ALA A 80 23.12 -11.18 1.86
C ALA A 80 23.73 -9.87 2.39
N PHE A 81 22.96 -8.78 2.51
CA PHE A 81 23.42 -7.50 3.09
C PHE A 81 22.71 -7.16 4.40
N ALA A 82 22.08 -8.12 5.07
CA ALA A 82 21.37 -7.83 6.31
C ALA A 82 22.37 -7.40 7.41
N ARG A 83 21.97 -6.42 8.22
CA ARG A 83 22.77 -5.78 9.27
C ARG A 83 24.05 -5.10 8.76
N CYS A 84 24.13 -4.74 7.48
CA CYS A 84 25.12 -3.77 7.00
C CYS A 84 24.70 -2.35 7.43
N SER A 85 24.80 -2.07 8.73
CA SER A 85 24.23 -0.86 9.36
C SER A 85 24.77 0.47 8.83
N ALA A 86 25.96 0.48 8.22
CA ALA A 86 26.57 1.65 7.61
C ALA A 86 26.28 1.80 6.11
N LEU A 87 25.58 0.85 5.46
CA LEU A 87 25.33 0.90 4.02
C LEU A 87 24.34 2.03 3.73
N GLU A 88 24.77 3.03 2.98
CA GLU A 88 23.95 4.23 2.73
C GLU A 88 23.19 4.18 1.41
N LYS A 89 23.83 3.64 0.37
CA LYS A 89 23.30 3.58 -0.98
C LYS A 89 23.68 2.27 -1.64
N VAL A 90 22.79 1.73 -2.46
CA VAL A 90 23.08 0.55 -3.27
C VAL A 90 22.37 0.64 -4.61
N ARG A 91 23.09 0.31 -5.69
CA ARG A 91 22.50 0.10 -7.00
C ARG A 91 22.43 -1.39 -7.26
N LEU A 92 21.22 -1.90 -7.43
CA LEU A 92 21.01 -3.31 -7.73
C LEU A 92 21.29 -3.59 -9.23
N PRO A 93 21.89 -4.74 -9.56
CA PRO A 93 22.10 -5.20 -10.94
C PRO A 93 20.82 -5.20 -11.76
N GLN A 94 20.86 -4.63 -12.97
CA GLN A 94 19.64 -4.38 -13.76
C GLN A 94 18.88 -5.63 -14.24
N ASN A 95 19.50 -6.81 -14.17
CA ASN A 95 18.90 -8.09 -14.58
C ASN A 95 18.21 -8.85 -13.43
N LEU A 96 18.25 -8.32 -12.20
CA LEU A 96 17.60 -8.97 -11.07
C LEU A 96 16.07 -8.91 -11.18
N GLN A 97 15.44 -10.07 -11.00
CA GLN A 97 13.98 -10.19 -11.00
C GLN A 97 13.38 -10.23 -9.60
N THR A 98 14.19 -10.53 -8.59
CA THR A 98 13.75 -10.70 -7.20
C THR A 98 14.69 -10.00 -6.25
N ILE A 99 14.12 -9.30 -5.27
CA ILE A 99 14.83 -8.87 -4.06
C ILE A 99 14.53 -9.89 -2.98
N SER A 100 15.55 -10.71 -2.69
CA SER A 100 15.42 -11.89 -1.83
C SER A 100 15.08 -11.55 -0.39
N ARG A 101 14.56 -12.56 0.32
CA ARG A 101 14.18 -12.49 1.72
C ARG A 101 15.23 -11.77 2.57
N SER A 102 14.79 -10.73 3.27
CA SER A 102 15.62 -9.98 4.21
C SER A 102 16.91 -9.41 3.62
N LEU A 103 17.01 -9.16 2.31
CA LEU A 103 18.25 -8.76 1.64
C LEU A 103 18.97 -7.61 2.34
N PHE A 104 18.22 -6.56 2.72
CA PHE A 104 18.71 -5.37 3.43
C PHE A 104 18.12 -5.23 4.84
N TYR A 105 17.72 -6.35 5.46
CA TYR A 105 17.13 -6.30 6.80
C TYR A 105 18.08 -5.61 7.79
N PHE A 106 17.58 -4.62 8.53
CA PHE A 106 18.34 -3.87 9.53
C PHE A 106 19.53 -3.05 8.97
N CYS A 107 19.46 -2.62 7.70
CA CYS A 107 20.39 -1.66 7.13
C CYS A 107 20.03 -0.23 7.57
N THR A 108 20.40 0.12 8.80
CA THR A 108 19.91 1.34 9.48
C THR A 108 20.26 2.66 8.80
N SER A 109 21.33 2.72 8.02
CA SER A 109 21.74 3.93 7.30
C SER A 109 21.30 3.97 5.83
N LEU A 110 20.59 2.95 5.34
CA LEU A 110 20.21 2.83 3.94
C LEU A 110 19.18 3.90 3.58
N LYS A 111 19.58 4.85 2.74
CA LYS A 111 18.76 6.00 2.32
C LYS A 111 18.21 5.83 0.91
N GLU A 112 18.98 5.21 0.02
CA GLU A 112 18.68 5.15 -1.41
C GLU A 112 18.98 3.76 -1.96
N VAL A 113 18.03 3.21 -2.71
CA VAL A 113 18.15 1.93 -3.40
C VAL A 113 17.71 2.13 -4.84
N VAL A 114 18.63 1.95 -5.78
CA VAL A 114 18.27 1.94 -7.21
C VAL A 114 17.82 0.53 -7.57
N LEU A 115 16.51 0.37 -7.78
CA LEU A 115 15.88 -0.89 -8.13
C LEU A 115 16.11 -1.26 -9.61
N PRO A 116 16.14 -2.55 -9.96
CA PRO A 116 16.30 -2.99 -11.33
C PRO A 116 14.99 -2.91 -12.11
N LEU A 117 15.02 -2.47 -13.36
CA LEU A 117 13.80 -2.33 -14.19
C LEU A 117 13.08 -3.67 -14.43
N THR A 118 13.80 -4.80 -14.33
CA THR A 118 13.25 -6.15 -14.46
C THR A 118 12.64 -6.71 -13.18
N LEU A 119 12.62 -5.94 -12.08
CA LEU A 119 12.14 -6.41 -10.78
C LEU A 119 10.67 -6.85 -10.88
N ARG A 120 10.38 -8.07 -10.40
CA ARG A 120 9.03 -8.64 -10.35
C ARG A 120 8.54 -8.87 -8.93
N HIS A 121 9.45 -9.18 -8.00
CA HIS A 121 9.07 -9.63 -6.66
C HIS A 121 10.01 -9.04 -5.59
N ILE A 122 9.41 -8.48 -4.54
CA ILE A 122 10.09 -8.10 -3.31
C ILE A 122 9.68 -9.09 -2.22
N GLU A 123 10.61 -9.90 -1.75
CA GLU A 123 10.33 -10.97 -0.79
C GLU A 123 10.25 -10.45 0.67
N HIS A 124 9.86 -11.36 1.55
CA HIS A 124 9.64 -11.12 2.96
C HIS A 124 10.78 -10.36 3.64
N ASN A 125 10.46 -9.32 4.41
CA ASN A 125 11.41 -8.52 5.18
C ASN A 125 12.55 -7.86 4.37
N ALA A 126 12.46 -7.78 3.03
CA ALA A 126 13.54 -7.31 2.15
C ALA A 126 14.22 -6.00 2.62
N PHE A 127 13.44 -5.03 3.07
CA PHE A 127 13.89 -3.72 3.58
C PHE A 127 13.44 -3.46 5.02
N ALA A 128 13.02 -4.48 5.76
CA ALA A 128 12.53 -4.28 7.12
C ALA A 128 13.61 -3.71 8.05
N SER A 129 13.19 -2.82 8.93
CA SER A 129 14.03 -2.09 9.88
C SER A 129 15.13 -1.26 9.19
N CYS A 130 14.79 -0.61 8.06
CA CYS A 130 15.59 0.43 7.40
C CYS A 130 15.02 1.83 7.70
N PRO A 131 15.24 2.37 8.91
CA PRO A 131 14.63 3.64 9.35
C PRO A 131 15.09 4.86 8.56
N SER A 132 16.21 4.80 7.84
CA SER A 132 16.72 5.92 7.01
C SER A 132 16.17 5.94 5.58
N LEU A 133 15.47 4.89 5.14
CA LEU A 133 14.92 4.79 3.79
C LEU A 133 13.73 5.74 3.67
N SER A 134 13.85 6.78 2.85
CA SER A 134 12.86 7.87 2.79
C SER A 134 11.92 7.80 1.60
N ALA A 135 12.33 7.17 0.51
CA ALA A 135 11.51 6.98 -0.67
C ALA A 135 11.85 5.66 -1.36
N ILE A 136 10.85 5.08 -2.03
CA ILE A 136 11.07 3.97 -2.96
C ILE A 136 10.12 4.05 -4.15
N ASP A 137 10.69 4.04 -5.35
CA ASP A 137 9.94 4.02 -6.60
C ASP A 137 9.94 2.61 -7.17
N LEU A 138 8.79 1.94 -7.16
CA LEU A 138 8.70 0.58 -7.68
C LEU A 138 8.71 0.60 -9.22
N PRO A 139 9.59 -0.20 -9.86
CA PRO A 139 9.57 -0.40 -11.31
C PRO A 139 8.23 -0.94 -11.81
N ASP A 140 7.94 -0.70 -13.08
CA ASP A 140 6.67 -1.05 -13.72
C ASP A 140 6.35 -2.55 -13.70
N GLU A 141 7.35 -3.43 -13.65
CA GLU A 141 7.11 -4.88 -13.69
C GLU A 141 6.85 -5.55 -12.35
N VAL A 142 6.91 -4.82 -11.22
CA VAL A 142 6.73 -5.43 -9.89
C VAL A 142 5.29 -5.92 -9.72
N ARG A 143 5.13 -7.22 -9.49
CA ARG A 143 3.83 -7.91 -9.35
C ARG A 143 3.44 -8.20 -7.92
N GLN A 144 4.41 -8.37 -7.03
CA GLN A 144 4.18 -8.82 -5.66
C GLN A 144 5.21 -8.23 -4.69
N ILE A 145 4.70 -7.80 -3.53
CA ILE A 145 5.49 -7.43 -2.36
C ILE A 145 5.02 -8.31 -1.21
N ASP A 146 5.93 -9.07 -0.62
CA ASP A 146 5.63 -10.01 0.46
C ASP A 146 5.60 -9.36 1.84
N HIS A 147 5.27 -10.19 2.83
CA HIS A 147 5.04 -9.79 4.21
C HIS A 147 6.22 -8.99 4.78
N GLU A 148 5.92 -7.91 5.49
CA GLU A 148 6.87 -7.08 6.24
C GLU A 148 7.98 -6.45 5.39
N ALA A 149 7.85 -6.40 4.05
CA ALA A 149 8.94 -5.95 3.17
C ALA A 149 9.50 -4.56 3.51
N PHE A 150 8.67 -3.61 3.99
CA PHE A 150 9.06 -2.27 4.42
C PHE A 150 8.73 -1.99 5.89
N ARG A 151 8.58 -3.03 6.71
CA ARG A 151 8.26 -2.89 8.14
C ARG A 151 9.29 -2.04 8.87
N ASP A 152 8.87 -1.14 9.74
CA ASP A 152 9.72 -0.24 10.53
C ASP A 152 10.63 0.68 9.67
N CYS A 153 10.23 1.00 8.43
CA CYS A 153 10.87 2.04 7.62
C CYS A 153 10.38 3.43 8.06
N THR A 154 10.82 3.89 9.24
CA THR A 154 10.21 5.03 9.93
C THR A 154 10.35 6.38 9.25
N SER A 155 11.30 6.54 8.32
CA SER A 155 11.44 7.77 7.51
C SER A 155 10.80 7.67 6.12
N LEU A 156 10.15 6.55 5.79
CA LEU A 156 9.56 6.32 4.47
C LEU A 156 8.37 7.24 4.27
N LYS A 157 8.54 8.24 3.39
CA LYS A 157 7.54 9.27 3.08
C LYS A 157 6.80 9.02 1.78
N HIS A 158 7.53 8.50 0.78
CA HIS A 158 7.02 8.35 -0.57
C HIS A 158 7.22 6.93 -1.07
N VAL A 159 6.12 6.31 -1.51
CA VAL A 159 6.13 5.01 -2.17
C VAL A 159 5.30 5.13 -3.43
N THR A 160 5.94 4.95 -4.58
CA THR A 160 5.23 4.88 -5.86
C THR A 160 4.91 3.42 -6.17
N LEU A 161 3.64 3.04 -6.08
CA LEU A 161 3.16 1.70 -6.49
C LEU A 161 2.90 1.68 -8.01
N ASN A 162 3.36 0.63 -8.70
CA ASN A 162 3.11 0.49 -10.14
C ASN A 162 1.75 -0.15 -10.44
N GLN A 163 1.25 0.06 -11.66
CA GLN A 163 -0.08 -0.40 -12.10
C GLN A 163 -0.20 -1.90 -12.41
N LYS A 164 0.88 -2.69 -12.27
CA LYS A 164 0.90 -4.15 -12.44
C LYS A 164 0.99 -4.91 -11.11
N LEU A 165 1.10 -4.20 -9.99
CA LEU A 165 1.18 -4.76 -8.65
C LEU A 165 -0.15 -5.39 -8.22
N GLY A 166 -0.18 -6.72 -8.17
CA GLY A 166 -1.39 -7.49 -7.85
C GLY A 166 -1.53 -7.85 -6.37
N LYS A 167 -0.42 -7.90 -5.63
CA LYS A 167 -0.43 -8.40 -4.25
C LYS A 167 0.51 -7.64 -3.31
N LEU A 168 -0.02 -7.30 -2.14
CA LEU A 168 0.74 -6.86 -0.97
C LEU A 168 0.59 -7.89 0.17
N GLY A 169 1.68 -8.23 0.85
CA GLY A 169 1.67 -9.15 1.99
C GLY A 169 1.11 -8.53 3.27
N ASP A 170 1.23 -9.25 4.37
CA ASP A 170 0.89 -8.73 5.71
C ASP A 170 1.94 -7.72 6.16
N LYS A 171 1.55 -6.68 6.89
CA LYS A 171 2.47 -5.74 7.55
C LYS A 171 3.52 -5.07 6.64
N VAL A 172 3.26 -4.96 5.33
CA VAL A 172 4.23 -4.42 4.36
C VAL A 172 4.74 -3.04 4.78
N PHE A 173 3.84 -2.11 5.12
CA PHE A 173 4.17 -0.75 5.58
C PHE A 173 3.89 -0.59 7.08
N PHE A 174 4.03 -1.66 7.86
CA PHE A 174 3.81 -1.60 9.30
C PHE A 174 4.84 -0.67 9.96
N ASN A 175 4.38 0.26 10.79
CA ASN A 175 5.23 1.23 11.50
C ASN A 175 6.12 2.09 10.57
N CYS A 176 5.52 2.60 9.49
CA CYS A 176 6.05 3.66 8.62
C CYS A 176 5.33 5.00 8.85
N PRO A 177 5.47 5.67 10.00
CA PRO A 177 4.59 6.78 10.42
C PRO A 177 4.69 8.04 9.56
N GLN A 178 5.74 8.17 8.73
CA GLN A 178 5.91 9.30 7.82
C GLN A 178 5.29 9.07 6.43
N LEU A 179 4.69 7.90 6.17
CA LEU A 179 4.04 7.62 4.90
C LEU A 179 2.68 8.34 4.87
N GLU A 180 2.66 9.53 4.28
CA GLU A 180 1.51 10.43 4.30
C GLU A 180 0.43 10.07 3.28
N LYS A 181 0.84 9.50 2.14
CA LYS A 181 -0.05 9.22 1.01
C LYS A 181 0.33 7.94 0.28
N LEU A 182 -0.67 7.15 -0.07
CA LEU A 182 -0.51 5.98 -0.92
C LEU A 182 -1.64 5.91 -1.95
N VAL A 183 -1.27 5.76 -3.22
CA VAL A 183 -2.21 5.50 -4.31
C VAL A 183 -2.19 4.01 -4.60
N LEU A 184 -3.32 3.32 -4.38
CA LEU A 184 -3.44 1.90 -4.65
C LEU A 184 -3.63 1.68 -6.17
N PRO A 185 -2.84 0.80 -6.81
CA PRO A 185 -2.95 0.55 -8.24
C PRO A 185 -4.21 -0.23 -8.58
N GLU A 186 -4.78 0.02 -9.75
CA GLU A 186 -6.06 -0.59 -10.16
C GLU A 186 -6.00 -2.12 -10.23
N SER A 187 -4.82 -2.66 -10.52
CA SER A 187 -4.57 -4.10 -10.59
C SER A 187 -4.42 -4.79 -9.24
N LEU A 188 -4.41 -4.06 -8.12
CA LEU A 188 -4.25 -4.63 -6.79
C LEU A 188 -5.45 -5.56 -6.50
N GLN A 189 -5.17 -6.85 -6.28
CA GLN A 189 -6.22 -7.85 -6.04
C GLN A 189 -6.41 -8.11 -4.56
N THR A 190 -5.29 -8.20 -3.83
CA THR A 190 -5.28 -8.59 -2.41
C THR A 190 -4.19 -7.83 -1.66
N PHE A 191 -4.46 -7.52 -0.41
CA PHE A 191 -3.42 -7.11 0.52
C PHE A 191 -3.62 -7.69 1.91
N GLY A 192 -2.52 -7.87 2.64
CA GLY A 192 -2.50 -8.62 3.89
C GLY A 192 -2.95 -7.85 5.14
N GLU A 193 -3.05 -8.60 6.25
CA GLU A 193 -3.35 -8.05 7.57
C GLU A 193 -2.30 -7.03 8.00
N ALA A 194 -2.74 -5.91 8.59
CA ALA A 194 -1.88 -4.82 9.05
C ALA A 194 -0.93 -4.25 7.97
N CYS A 195 -1.16 -4.54 6.68
CA CYS A 195 -0.33 -4.08 5.56
C CYS A 195 -0.11 -2.57 5.57
N LEU A 196 -1.15 -1.82 5.93
CA LEU A 196 -1.18 -0.36 5.93
C LEU A 196 -1.12 0.23 7.35
N GLN A 197 -0.79 -0.56 8.39
CA GLN A 197 -0.73 -0.07 9.76
C GLN A 197 0.55 0.77 10.00
N THR A 198 0.58 1.99 9.47
CA THR A 198 1.79 2.82 9.39
C THR A 198 2.22 3.41 10.72
N GLY A 199 1.36 3.52 11.72
CA GLY A 199 1.71 4.22 12.95
C GLY A 199 1.48 5.74 12.90
N GLY A 200 1.06 6.27 11.75
CA GLY A 200 0.81 7.70 11.52
C GLY A 200 -0.50 7.95 10.78
N THR A 201 -0.70 9.18 10.30
CA THR A 201 -1.83 9.52 9.42
C THR A 201 -1.49 9.16 7.98
N LEU A 202 -2.36 8.38 7.32
CA LEU A 202 -2.16 7.96 5.94
C LEU A 202 -3.41 8.29 5.09
N THR A 203 -3.20 9.06 4.03
CA THR A 203 -4.21 9.28 2.99
C THR A 203 -4.13 8.17 1.95
N LEU A 204 -5.19 7.40 1.81
CA LEU A 204 -5.35 6.34 0.82
C LEU A 204 -6.21 6.84 -0.33
N ILE A 205 -5.64 6.81 -1.54
CA ILE A 205 -6.40 7.00 -2.77
C ILE A 205 -6.54 5.62 -3.42
N SER A 206 -7.77 5.14 -3.52
CA SER A 206 -8.07 3.84 -4.12
C SER A 206 -9.02 4.01 -5.29
N HIS A 207 -8.56 3.68 -6.49
CA HIS A 207 -9.40 3.50 -7.68
C HIS A 207 -9.58 2.02 -8.03
N CYS A 208 -8.99 1.14 -7.22
CA CYS A 208 -8.84 -0.27 -7.53
C CYS A 208 -10.06 -1.09 -7.12
N MET A 209 -10.34 -2.16 -7.88
CA MET A 209 -11.34 -3.18 -7.55
C MET A 209 -10.81 -4.18 -6.49
N ALA A 210 -9.77 -3.82 -5.73
CA ALA A 210 -9.20 -4.71 -4.72
C ALA A 210 -10.30 -5.19 -3.78
N LYS A 211 -10.26 -6.48 -3.43
CA LYS A 211 -11.18 -7.03 -2.42
C LYS A 211 -10.78 -6.50 -1.04
N LEU A 212 -11.26 -5.29 -0.74
CA LEU A 212 -11.29 -4.74 0.60
C LEU A 212 -12.26 -5.59 1.41
N ILE A 213 -11.74 -6.42 2.31
CA ILE A 213 -12.57 -7.22 3.20
C ILE A 213 -12.91 -6.35 4.42
N GLY A 214 -14.19 -6.25 4.77
CA GLY A 214 -14.63 -5.37 5.86
C GLY A 214 -14.04 -5.69 7.23
N LYS A 215 -13.46 -6.89 7.43
CA LYS A 215 -12.65 -7.22 8.61
C LYS A 215 -11.49 -6.25 8.84
N TYR A 216 -11.03 -5.59 7.77
CA TYR A 216 -9.96 -4.62 7.83
C TYR A 216 -10.43 -3.20 8.13
N PHE A 217 -11.68 -2.96 8.51
CA PHE A 217 -12.19 -1.62 8.82
C PHE A 217 -12.77 -1.54 10.23
N ASP A 218 -12.56 -0.41 10.91
CA ASP A 218 -13.23 -0.10 12.16
C ASP A 218 -14.50 0.72 11.89
N GLU A 219 -15.21 1.07 12.96
CA GLU A 219 -16.45 1.84 12.86
C GLU A 219 -16.27 3.25 12.31
N PHE A 220 -15.05 3.79 12.31
CA PHE A 220 -14.69 5.10 11.78
C PHE A 220 -14.08 5.01 10.37
N TYR A 221 -14.16 3.84 9.73
CA TYR A 221 -13.60 3.58 8.40
C TYR A 221 -12.06 3.69 8.34
N ASN A 222 -11.40 3.59 9.49
CA ASN A 222 -9.96 3.41 9.55
C ASN A 222 -9.62 1.94 9.25
N TYR A 223 -8.42 1.72 8.70
CA TYR A 223 -7.93 0.36 8.48
C TYR A 223 -7.68 -0.37 9.83
N ASN A 224 -8.56 -1.29 10.17
CA ASN A 224 -8.61 -2.11 11.38
C ASN A 224 -7.94 -3.47 11.18
N ALA A 225 -6.64 -3.54 11.49
CA ALA A 225 -5.94 -4.81 11.63
C ALA A 225 -5.90 -5.29 13.09
N LEU A 226 -7.03 -5.14 13.79
CA LEU A 226 -7.35 -5.60 15.15
C LEU A 226 -7.08 -4.61 16.31
N ASN A 227 -7.34 -3.32 16.06
CA ASN A 227 -7.59 -2.21 17.01
C ASN A 227 -6.43 -1.20 17.28
N PRO A 228 -6.27 -0.16 16.44
CA PRO A 228 -5.26 0.89 16.57
C PRO A 228 -5.89 2.25 16.96
N ARG A 229 -6.12 2.53 18.25
CA ARG A 229 -6.75 3.79 18.73
C ARG A 229 -5.98 5.10 18.43
N GLU A 230 -4.84 5.03 17.75
CA GLU A 230 -3.94 6.18 17.50
C GLU A 230 -3.67 6.45 16.01
N HIS A 231 -4.30 5.74 15.06
CA HIS A 231 -4.00 5.89 13.63
C HIS A 231 -5.23 6.37 12.86
N VAL A 232 -5.02 7.33 11.96
CA VAL A 232 -6.08 7.96 11.15
C VAL A 232 -5.81 7.64 9.68
N TYR A 233 -6.76 6.99 9.02
CA TYR A 233 -6.72 6.72 7.59
C TYR A 233 -7.82 7.50 6.90
N GLU A 234 -7.45 8.30 5.90
CA GLU A 234 -8.41 9.03 5.08
C GLU A 234 -8.52 8.35 3.72
N LEU A 235 -9.72 7.91 3.35
CA LEU A 235 -9.98 7.23 2.08
C LEU A 235 -10.70 8.19 1.13
N VAL A 236 -10.01 8.56 0.05
CA VAL A 236 -10.53 9.50 -0.96
C VAL A 236 -10.84 8.74 -2.24
N ASN A 237 -12.02 9.00 -2.83
CA ASN A 237 -12.50 8.43 -4.11
C ASN A 237 -12.57 6.90 -4.14
N SER A 238 -12.86 6.25 -3.01
CA SER A 238 -12.83 4.79 -2.89
C SER A 238 -14.11 4.13 -3.39
N PHE A 239 -13.96 3.20 -4.34
CA PHE A 239 -15.02 2.35 -4.89
C PHE A 239 -14.85 0.91 -4.42
N ILE A 240 -15.92 0.24 -3.99
CA ILE A 240 -15.91 -1.21 -3.75
C ILE A 240 -16.91 -1.89 -4.71
N PRO A 241 -16.45 -2.38 -5.87
CA PRO A 241 -17.28 -3.08 -6.86
C PRO A 241 -17.83 -4.44 -6.39
N SER A 242 -17.40 -4.90 -5.22
CA SER A 242 -17.91 -6.11 -4.57
C SER A 242 -18.17 -5.83 -3.08
N LEU A 243 -19.00 -4.84 -2.79
CA LEU A 243 -19.47 -4.56 -1.43
C LEU A 243 -20.33 -5.75 -0.97
N ASP A 244 -19.69 -6.83 -0.55
CA ASP A 244 -20.35 -7.88 0.23
C ASP A 244 -20.65 -7.25 1.59
N TYR A 245 -21.83 -6.64 1.67
CA TYR A 245 -22.30 -5.79 2.77
C TYR A 245 -22.12 -6.47 4.13
N ASP A 246 -22.28 -7.78 4.17
CA ASP A 246 -22.18 -8.58 5.38
C ASP A 246 -20.75 -8.75 5.91
N GLN A 247 -19.73 -8.45 5.09
CA GLN A 247 -18.33 -8.51 5.53
C GLN A 247 -17.89 -7.31 6.36
N PHE A 248 -18.67 -6.22 6.39
CA PHE A 248 -18.35 -4.98 7.08
C PHE A 248 -19.11 -4.86 8.40
N LYS A 249 -18.56 -4.13 9.37
CA LYS A 249 -19.29 -3.76 10.59
C LYS A 249 -20.42 -2.77 10.25
N PRO A 250 -21.56 -2.78 10.95
CA PRO A 250 -22.73 -1.96 10.61
C PRO A 250 -22.42 -0.47 10.37
N ALA A 251 -21.66 0.19 11.26
CA ALA A 251 -21.30 1.60 11.08
C ALA A 251 -20.43 1.86 9.84
N SER A 252 -19.43 1.02 9.58
CA SER A 252 -18.54 1.14 8.42
C SER A 252 -19.28 1.01 7.09
N ARG A 253 -20.41 0.28 7.07
CA ARG A 253 -21.25 0.11 5.87
C ARG A 253 -21.86 1.43 5.40
N ASN A 254 -22.41 2.21 6.33
CA ASN A 254 -23.04 3.49 6.01
C ASN A 254 -22.02 4.50 5.49
N ILE A 255 -20.81 4.52 6.06
CA ILE A 255 -19.70 5.39 5.60
C ILE A 255 -19.31 5.06 4.16
N LEU A 256 -19.19 3.77 3.84
CA LEU A 256 -18.87 3.28 2.51
C LEU A 256 -19.93 3.66 1.48
N LEU A 257 -21.21 3.50 1.83
CA LEU A 257 -22.33 3.91 0.98
C LEU A 257 -22.32 5.42 0.73
N ILE A 258 -22.07 6.24 1.75
CA ILE A 258 -21.99 7.70 1.62
C ILE A 258 -20.83 8.12 0.70
N ASN A 259 -19.65 7.53 0.87
CA ASN A 259 -18.50 7.81 0.00
C ASN A 259 -18.78 7.42 -1.46
N PHE A 260 -19.50 6.32 -1.66
CA PHE A 260 -19.91 5.87 -2.97
C PHE A 260 -20.89 6.85 -3.64
N LEU A 261 -21.90 7.34 -2.91
CA LEU A 261 -22.81 8.40 -3.37
C LEU A 261 -22.05 9.66 -3.81
N GLU A 262 -21.03 10.05 -3.06
CA GLU A 262 -20.23 11.23 -3.42
C GLU A 262 -19.39 11.03 -4.68
N THR A 263 -18.84 9.82 -4.86
CA THR A 263 -17.84 9.55 -5.91
C THR A 263 -18.48 9.28 -7.29
N TYR A 264 -19.68 8.71 -7.34
CA TYR A 264 -20.31 8.22 -8.58
C TYR A 264 -21.68 8.84 -8.86
N PRO A 265 -21.75 10.09 -9.35
CA PRO A 265 -23.04 10.77 -9.58
C PRO A 265 -23.96 9.99 -10.54
N ASP A 266 -23.41 9.30 -11.54
CA ASP A 266 -24.18 8.59 -12.57
C ASP A 266 -24.64 7.18 -12.14
N HIS A 267 -24.21 6.68 -10.99
CA HIS A 267 -24.68 5.44 -10.36
C HIS A 267 -25.01 4.29 -11.34
N PRO A 268 -24.01 3.61 -11.95
CA PRO A 268 -24.22 2.66 -13.03
C PRO A 268 -25.14 1.50 -12.62
N ALA A 269 -26.09 1.16 -13.50
CA ALA A 269 -27.13 0.15 -13.24
C ALA A 269 -26.57 -1.23 -12.82
N SER A 270 -25.39 -1.60 -13.31
CA SER A 270 -24.71 -2.86 -12.95
C SER A 270 -24.34 -2.97 -11.46
N SER A 271 -24.14 -1.83 -10.79
CA SER A 271 -23.79 -1.78 -9.36
C SER A 271 -24.99 -1.46 -8.49
N ARG A 272 -26.04 -0.83 -9.05
CA ARG A 272 -27.23 -0.34 -8.33
C ARG A 272 -27.95 -1.42 -7.53
N ALA A 273 -28.11 -2.61 -8.12
CA ALA A 273 -28.73 -3.76 -7.47
C ALA A 273 -28.00 -4.22 -6.19
N ILE A 274 -26.72 -3.86 -6.02
CA ILE A 274 -25.91 -4.28 -4.85
C ILE A 274 -26.21 -3.40 -3.65
N TYR A 275 -26.34 -2.08 -3.83
CA TYR A 275 -26.40 -1.13 -2.70
C TYR A 275 -27.78 -0.51 -2.46
N GLU A 276 -28.66 -0.47 -3.46
CA GLU A 276 -30.00 0.15 -3.33
C GLU A 276 -30.86 -0.46 -2.21
N PRO A 277 -30.94 -1.80 -2.05
CA PRO A 277 -31.68 -2.40 -0.93
C PRO A 277 -31.12 -1.99 0.45
N HIS A 278 -29.81 -1.79 0.53
CA HIS A 278 -29.14 -1.42 1.78
C HIS A 278 -29.35 0.05 2.14
N ILE A 279 -29.34 0.95 1.16
CA ILE A 279 -29.69 2.36 1.37
C ILE A 279 -31.13 2.45 1.87
N ALA A 280 -32.06 1.73 1.23
CA ALA A 280 -33.45 1.71 1.65
C ALA A 280 -33.65 1.15 3.07
N SER A 281 -32.92 0.11 3.46
CA SER A 281 -33.08 -0.50 4.80
C SER A 281 -32.35 0.23 5.93
N HIS A 282 -31.44 1.15 5.63
CA HIS A 282 -30.65 1.90 6.63
C HIS A 282 -30.72 3.43 6.41
N HIS A 283 -31.78 3.90 5.75
CA HIS A 283 -31.91 5.30 5.35
C HIS A 283 -31.80 6.28 6.52
N ASP A 284 -32.38 5.97 7.68
CA ASP A 284 -32.29 6.80 8.88
C ASP A 284 -30.84 7.04 9.32
N ASP A 285 -30.02 5.99 9.42
CA ASP A 285 -28.62 6.09 9.82
C ASP A 285 -27.76 6.81 8.77
N ILE A 286 -28.06 6.58 7.49
CA ILE A 286 -27.35 7.22 6.37
C ILE A 286 -27.67 8.72 6.36
N LEU A 287 -28.93 9.10 6.44
CA LEU A 287 -29.39 10.49 6.44
C LEU A 287 -28.93 11.24 7.69
N GLU A 288 -29.01 10.61 8.87
CA GLU A 288 -28.47 11.14 10.12
C GLU A 288 -27.00 11.53 9.94
N ARG A 289 -26.21 10.65 9.33
CA ARG A 289 -24.77 10.89 9.13
C ARG A 289 -24.49 11.91 8.03
N LEU A 290 -25.19 11.85 6.89
CA LEU A 290 -25.07 12.83 5.80
C LEU A 290 -25.32 14.25 6.29
N VAL A 291 -26.38 14.45 7.08
CA VAL A 291 -26.77 15.76 7.60
C VAL A 291 -25.85 16.20 8.74
N LYS A 292 -25.49 15.29 9.67
CA LYS A 292 -24.59 15.60 10.79
C LYS A 292 -23.17 15.97 10.33
N GLU A 293 -22.68 15.34 9.26
CA GLU A 293 -21.34 15.56 8.72
C GLU A 293 -21.32 16.54 7.54
N GLU A 294 -22.45 17.19 7.24
CA GLU A 294 -22.58 18.20 6.17
C GLU A 294 -22.12 17.67 4.78
N ARG A 295 -22.35 16.37 4.52
CA ARG A 295 -21.97 15.69 3.27
C ARG A 295 -23.00 15.91 2.16
N PHE A 296 -23.33 17.17 1.87
CA PHE A 296 -24.43 17.53 0.97
C PHE A 296 -24.22 17.10 -0.49
N THR A 297 -22.98 17.03 -0.97
CA THR A 297 -22.65 16.48 -2.30
C THR A 297 -23.18 15.05 -2.45
N ALA A 298 -22.89 14.17 -1.48
CA ALA A 298 -23.34 12.79 -1.48
C ALA A 298 -24.88 12.68 -1.40
N LEU A 299 -25.51 13.53 -0.58
CA LEU A 299 -26.96 13.58 -0.44
C LEU A 299 -27.63 14.01 -1.75
N ASN A 300 -27.10 15.04 -2.40
CA ASN A 300 -27.60 15.52 -3.69
C ASN A 300 -27.47 14.46 -4.79
N HIS A 301 -26.32 13.79 -4.92
CA HIS A 301 -26.18 12.69 -5.88
C HIS A 301 -27.17 11.54 -5.60
N GLY A 302 -27.37 11.20 -4.31
CA GLY A 302 -28.33 10.17 -3.91
C GLY A 302 -29.78 10.51 -4.28
N LEU A 303 -30.18 11.78 -4.14
CA LEU A 303 -31.50 12.29 -4.56
C LEU A 303 -31.63 12.27 -6.09
N GLU A 304 -30.63 12.78 -6.80
CA GLU A 304 -30.61 12.85 -8.27
C GLU A 304 -30.67 11.46 -8.93
N ALA A 305 -30.04 10.46 -8.31
CA ALA A 305 -30.09 9.07 -8.77
C ALA A 305 -31.33 8.28 -8.30
N GLY A 306 -32.19 8.88 -7.46
CA GLY A 306 -33.37 8.23 -6.88
C GLY A 306 -33.03 7.12 -5.87
N LEU A 307 -31.84 7.17 -5.27
CA LEU A 307 -31.40 6.23 -4.23
C LEU A 307 -31.86 6.69 -2.83
N ILE A 308 -31.99 8.00 -2.65
CA ILE A 308 -32.57 8.63 -1.46
C ILE A 308 -33.92 9.21 -1.87
N GLN A 309 -34.97 8.84 -1.13
CA GLN A 309 -36.31 9.37 -1.40
C GLN A 309 -36.47 10.74 -0.74
N PRO A 310 -37.03 11.74 -1.44
CA PRO A 310 -37.26 13.07 -0.88
C PRO A 310 -38.14 13.06 0.39
N SER A 311 -39.07 12.12 0.49
CA SER A 311 -39.92 11.92 1.67
C SER A 311 -39.13 11.55 2.94
N TRP A 312 -37.95 10.93 2.81
CA TRP A 312 -37.13 10.56 3.97
C TRP A 312 -36.45 11.75 4.66
N LEU A 313 -36.40 12.92 4.00
CA LEU A 313 -35.69 14.10 4.51
C LEU A 313 -36.47 14.92 5.53
N GLU A 314 -37.78 14.68 5.67
CA GLU A 314 -38.66 15.47 6.56
C GLU A 314 -38.10 15.65 7.98
N PRO A 315 -37.56 14.61 8.66
CA PRO A 315 -37.06 14.74 10.03
C PRO A 315 -35.79 15.60 10.15
N TYR A 316 -35.10 15.90 9.05
CA TYR A 316 -33.75 16.48 9.07
C TYR A 316 -33.69 17.95 8.63
N PHE A 317 -34.75 18.51 8.05
CA PHE A 317 -34.74 19.88 7.50
C PHE A 317 -34.36 20.97 8.49
N ASP A 318 -34.75 20.82 9.75
CA ASP A 318 -34.43 21.82 10.79
C ASP A 318 -32.95 21.83 11.15
N ARG A 319 -32.23 20.76 10.82
CA ARG A 319 -30.79 20.59 11.09
C ARG A 319 -29.92 21.05 9.93
N ILE A 320 -30.49 21.22 8.74
CA ILE A 320 -29.80 21.76 7.57
C ILE A 320 -29.82 23.28 7.68
N THR A 321 -28.69 23.86 8.08
CA THR A 321 -28.54 25.30 8.33
C THR A 321 -28.17 26.08 7.08
N ASP A 322 -27.51 25.43 6.11
CA ASP A 322 -27.21 26.00 4.81
C ASP A 322 -28.49 26.28 4.02
N ARG A 323 -28.66 27.54 3.59
CA ARG A 323 -29.89 28.00 2.93
C ARG A 323 -30.00 27.51 1.49
N GLU A 324 -28.90 27.38 0.78
CA GLU A 324 -28.87 26.93 -0.61
C GLU A 324 -29.18 25.43 -0.66
N GLU A 325 -28.54 24.64 0.20
CA GLU A 325 -28.81 23.21 0.29
C GLU A 325 -30.24 22.92 0.76
N LYS A 326 -30.74 23.66 1.76
CA LYS A 326 -32.13 23.52 2.21
C LYS A 326 -33.14 23.85 1.10
N ALA A 327 -32.87 24.88 0.29
CA ALA A 327 -33.72 25.22 -0.84
C ALA A 327 -33.68 24.14 -1.94
N LYS A 328 -32.48 23.59 -2.22
CA LYS A 328 -32.30 22.50 -3.17
C LYS A 328 -33.09 21.26 -2.74
N MET A 329 -33.01 20.86 -1.47
CA MET A 329 -33.75 19.70 -0.94
C MET A 329 -35.27 19.86 -0.97
N LEU A 330 -35.78 21.06 -0.65
CA LEU A 330 -37.22 21.35 -0.77
C LEU A 330 -37.72 21.29 -2.22
N SER A 331 -36.84 21.50 -3.21
CA SER A 331 -37.22 21.38 -4.62
C SER A 331 -37.47 19.93 -5.03
N TYR A 332 -36.68 18.98 -4.54
CA TYR A 332 -36.89 17.55 -4.78
C TYR A 332 -38.20 17.04 -4.18
N GLN A 333 -38.58 17.46 -2.96
CA GLN A 333 -39.86 17.07 -2.35
C GLN A 333 -41.08 17.57 -3.15
N LYS A 334 -40.99 18.79 -3.71
CA LYS A 334 -42.05 19.32 -4.56
C LYS A 334 -42.18 18.52 -5.84
N GLN A 335 -41.07 18.15 -6.47
CA GLN A 335 -41.08 17.32 -7.67
C GLN A 335 -41.69 15.94 -7.40
N ASP A 336 -41.33 15.32 -6.27
CA ASP A 336 -41.83 14.00 -5.87
C ASP A 336 -43.34 14.01 -5.59
N THR A 337 -43.84 15.02 -4.87
CA THR A 337 -45.28 15.20 -4.59
C THR A 337 -46.10 15.49 -5.85
N LEU A 338 -45.55 16.23 -6.81
CA LEU A 338 -46.14 16.45 -8.13
C LEU A 338 -46.20 15.15 -8.96
N ALA A 339 -45.11 14.38 -8.99
CA ALA A 339 -45.06 13.11 -9.70
C ALA A 339 -46.05 12.08 -9.13
N ALA A 340 -46.15 11.95 -7.80
CA ALA A 340 -47.11 11.06 -7.16
C ALA A 340 -48.57 11.43 -7.50
N PHE A 341 -48.88 12.73 -7.56
CA PHE A 341 -50.21 13.20 -7.94
C PHE A 341 -50.53 12.95 -9.42
N GLU A 342 -49.55 13.08 -10.31
CA GLU A 342 -49.69 12.75 -11.73
C GLU A 342 -49.89 11.24 -11.96
N ASP A 343 -49.16 10.39 -11.23
CA ASP A 343 -49.34 8.93 -11.26
C ASP A 343 -50.72 8.51 -10.75
N ASP A 344 -51.18 9.08 -9.63
CA ASP A 344 -52.52 8.80 -9.08
C ASP A 344 -53.61 9.20 -10.09
N LEU A 345 -53.49 10.36 -10.73
CA LEU A 345 -54.39 10.80 -11.79
C LEU A 345 -54.36 9.86 -13.00
N SER A 346 -53.19 9.37 -13.39
CA SER A 346 -53.04 8.45 -14.52
C SER A 346 -53.64 7.06 -14.27
N ASN A 347 -53.67 6.61 -13.01
CA ASN A 347 -54.28 5.34 -12.60
C ASN A 347 -55.80 5.42 -12.38
N LEU A 348 -56.36 6.63 -12.38
CA LEU A 348 -57.80 6.92 -12.19
C LEU A 348 -58.60 7.02 -13.51
N PHE A 349 -57.93 7.03 -14.66
CA PHE A 349 -58.51 7.03 -16.02
C PHE A 349 -58.02 5.81 -16.80
#